data_AF-A0A1Z9C8L7-F1
#
_entry.id   AF-A0A1Z9C8L7-F1
#
_cell.length_a   1.000
_cell.length_b   1.000
_cell.length_c   1.000
_cell.angle_alpha   90.00
_cell.angle_beta   90.00
_cell.angle_gamma   90.00
#
_symmetry.space_group_name_H-M   'P 1'
#
loop_
_entity.id
_entity.type
_entity.pdbx_description
1 polymer ?
#
loop_
_entity_poly.entity_id
_entity_poly.type
_entity_poly.pdbx_seq_one_letter_code
_entity_poly.pdbx_strand_id
1 'polypeptide(L)'
;MANTTFKGTLRSEGGYSSIATAASTGVESTQMSISSAGFTSLDANTMATEAGAGITGGTGTIYRSSVIREGGVIKTSILIDLTGLRSTANGDIIGVNGTSDVCHIGQITAARNGTILAGRMTCFEAPAGGDPDINVHSATEGTGVEDGAISDLTETLLVNSGDLAVGTIVTFTGVPAADEFLYLTLGATTDADYTAGKLLIELFGYEA
;
A
#
# COMPACT_ATOMS: atom_id res chain seq x y z
N MET A 1 19.18 -0.86 -34.25
CA MET A 1 20.05 -1.86 -33.59
C MET A 1 19.35 -3.21 -33.74
N ALA A 2 20.04 -4.27 -34.19
CA ALA A 2 19.39 -5.57 -34.37
C ALA A 2 18.87 -6.09 -33.02
N ASN A 3 17.65 -6.61 -33.00
CA ASN A 3 17.03 -7.19 -31.79
C ASN A 3 17.62 -8.59 -31.56
N THR A 4 18.87 -8.66 -31.10
CA THR A 4 19.56 -9.94 -30.86
C THR A 4 19.23 -10.45 -29.46
N THR A 5 18.57 -11.60 -29.37
CA THR A 5 18.35 -12.28 -28.09
C THR A 5 19.64 -12.95 -27.61
N PHE A 6 20.14 -12.58 -26.44
CA PHE A 6 21.20 -13.33 -25.77
C PHE A 6 20.64 -14.65 -25.19
N LYS A 7 21.32 -15.77 -25.46
CA LYS A 7 21.00 -17.08 -24.89
C LYS A 7 22.27 -17.66 -24.26
N GLY A 8 22.37 -17.60 -22.94
CA GLY A 8 23.53 -18.08 -22.18
C GLY A 8 23.42 -17.75 -20.70
N THR A 9 24.33 -18.29 -19.89
CA THR A 9 24.43 -17.96 -18.46
C THR A 9 25.11 -16.60 -18.29
N LEU A 10 24.53 -15.72 -17.45
CA LEU A 10 25.17 -14.50 -16.99
C LEU A 10 26.01 -14.78 -15.74
N ARG A 11 27.28 -14.37 -15.75
CA ARG A 11 28.19 -14.39 -14.59
C ARG A 11 28.70 -12.98 -14.38
N SER A 12 28.48 -12.41 -13.20
CA SER A 12 28.96 -11.08 -12.83
C SER A 12 29.49 -11.07 -11.40
N GLU A 13 30.71 -10.56 -11.24
CA GLU A 13 31.37 -10.44 -9.93
C GLU A 13 30.91 -9.18 -9.18
N GLY A 14 30.47 -8.15 -9.92
CA GLY A 14 30.00 -6.87 -9.37
C GLY A 14 28.50 -6.82 -9.06
N GLY A 15 27.78 -7.91 -9.26
CA GLY A 15 26.31 -7.94 -9.21
C GLY A 15 25.65 -7.80 -10.58
N TYR A 16 24.32 -7.78 -10.62
CA TYR A 16 23.53 -7.75 -11.85
C TYR A 16 22.32 -6.83 -11.69
N SER A 17 22.00 -6.05 -12.72
CA SER A 17 20.75 -5.28 -12.78
C SER A 17 20.01 -5.61 -14.07
N SER A 18 18.71 -5.89 -13.93
CA SER A 18 17.78 -5.89 -15.06
C SER A 18 17.18 -4.49 -15.15
N ILE A 19 17.21 -3.90 -16.35
CA ILE A 19 16.66 -2.57 -16.62
C ILE A 19 15.57 -2.66 -17.67
N ALA A 20 14.60 -1.75 -17.59
CA ALA A 20 13.63 -1.48 -18.64
C ALA A 20 13.84 -0.06 -19.16
N THR A 21 13.87 0.10 -20.48
CA THR A 21 13.97 1.42 -21.13
C THR A 21 12.60 1.80 -21.66
N ALA A 22 12.05 2.92 -21.19
CA ALA A 22 10.77 3.44 -21.65
C ALA A 22 10.85 3.85 -23.13
N ALA A 23 10.03 3.25 -23.99
CA ALA A 23 10.12 3.41 -25.44
C ALA A 23 9.93 4.86 -25.93
N SER A 24 9.16 5.68 -25.20
CA SER A 24 8.83 7.06 -25.58
C SER A 24 9.82 8.11 -25.07
N THR A 25 10.49 7.84 -23.96
CA THR A 25 11.37 8.82 -23.28
C THR A 25 12.83 8.40 -23.23
N GLY A 26 13.12 7.11 -23.47
CA GLY A 26 14.45 6.53 -23.32
C GLY A 26 14.91 6.41 -21.86
N VAL A 27 14.05 6.72 -20.88
CA VAL A 27 14.39 6.62 -19.45
C VAL A 27 14.61 5.16 -19.08
N GLU A 28 15.74 4.88 -18.43
CA GLU A 28 16.06 3.56 -17.90
C GLU A 28 15.62 3.45 -16.44
N SER A 29 14.87 2.40 -16.13
CA SER A 29 14.45 2.04 -14.77
C SER A 29 15.03 0.67 -14.41
N THR A 30 15.58 0.55 -13.21
CA THR A 30 16.01 -0.75 -12.68
C THR A 30 14.79 -1.55 -12.24
N GLN A 31 14.58 -2.74 -12.82
CA GLN A 31 13.48 -3.64 -12.49
C GLN A 31 13.82 -4.56 -11.32
N MET A 32 15.04 -5.08 -11.31
CA MET A 32 15.59 -5.86 -10.21
C MET A 32 17.11 -5.74 -10.21
N SER A 33 17.71 -5.91 -9.05
CA SER A 33 19.16 -6.00 -8.95
C SER A 33 19.59 -7.08 -7.97
N ILE A 34 20.81 -7.59 -8.15
CA ILE A 34 21.51 -8.46 -7.22
C ILE A 34 22.84 -7.77 -6.95
N SER A 35 23.08 -7.39 -5.69
CA SER A 35 24.35 -6.78 -5.28
C SER A 35 25.51 -7.78 -5.33
N SER A 36 26.75 -7.30 -5.31
CA SER A 36 27.94 -8.16 -5.18
C SER A 36 27.95 -8.99 -3.88
N ALA A 37 27.20 -8.56 -2.86
CA ALA A 37 26.99 -9.31 -1.61
C ALA A 37 25.89 -10.39 -1.71
N GLY A 38 25.21 -10.51 -2.86
CA GLY A 38 24.15 -11.49 -3.09
C GLY A 38 22.76 -11.07 -2.63
N PHE A 39 22.56 -9.83 -2.17
CA PHE A 39 21.22 -9.31 -1.86
C PHE A 39 20.46 -8.99 -3.14
N THR A 40 19.26 -9.57 -3.28
CA THR A 40 18.32 -9.23 -4.34
C THR A 40 17.44 -8.05 -3.92
N SER A 41 17.37 -7.01 -4.73
CA SER A 41 16.38 -5.92 -4.62
C SER A 41 15.33 -6.08 -5.71
N LEU A 42 14.07 -5.97 -5.29
CA LEU A 42 12.86 -6.04 -6.13
C LEU A 42 12.05 -4.74 -5.98
N ASP A 43 12.72 -3.62 -5.74
CA ASP A 43 12.07 -2.37 -5.31
C ASP A 43 11.15 -1.75 -6.38
N ALA A 44 11.25 -2.20 -7.64
CA ALA A 44 10.32 -1.80 -8.71
C ALA A 44 9.01 -2.60 -8.72
N ASN A 45 8.90 -3.66 -7.92
CA ASN A 45 7.68 -4.44 -7.79
C ASN A 45 6.74 -3.78 -6.78
N THR A 46 6.11 -2.69 -7.18
CA THR A 46 5.16 -1.94 -6.36
C THR A 46 3.73 -2.08 -6.92
N MET A 47 2.77 -1.40 -6.30
CA MET A 47 1.40 -1.31 -6.83
C MET A 47 1.39 -0.50 -8.14
N ALA A 48 0.39 -0.74 -9.01
CA ALA A 48 0.23 0.08 -10.21
C ALA A 48 -0.22 1.50 -9.87
N THR A 49 -1.12 1.61 -8.91
CA THR A 49 -1.57 2.86 -8.32
C THR A 49 -1.18 2.84 -6.85
N GLU A 50 -0.21 3.68 -6.50
CA GLU A 50 0.27 3.88 -5.14
C GLU A 50 -0.67 4.78 -4.33
N ALA A 51 -0.33 5.07 -3.08
CA ALA A 51 -1.08 6.00 -2.26
C ALA A 51 -1.17 7.41 -2.87
N GLY A 52 -2.30 8.06 -2.64
CA GLY A 52 -2.54 9.44 -3.04
C GLY A 52 -1.69 10.47 -2.30
N ALA A 53 -1.71 11.71 -2.77
CA ALA A 53 -1.00 12.82 -2.15
C ALA A 53 -1.55 13.15 -0.74
N GLY A 54 -2.83 12.85 -0.48
CA GLY A 54 -3.46 12.98 0.83
C GLY A 54 -2.94 11.95 1.84
N ILE A 55 -2.08 11.03 1.43
CA ILE A 55 -1.29 10.17 2.33
C ILE A 55 0.19 10.55 2.24
N THR A 56 0.75 10.54 1.03
CA THR A 56 2.21 10.71 0.84
C THR A 56 2.73 12.12 1.11
N GLY A 57 1.85 13.12 1.19
CA GLY A 57 2.19 14.50 1.54
C GLY A 57 2.36 14.76 3.03
N GLY A 58 2.02 13.81 3.92
CA GLY A 58 2.10 14.00 5.36
C GLY A 58 3.54 14.15 5.86
N THR A 59 3.76 15.08 6.78
CA THR A 59 5.11 15.33 7.31
C THR A 59 5.49 14.22 8.28
N GLY A 60 6.45 13.38 7.86
CA GLY A 60 6.87 12.21 8.63
C GLY A 60 6.17 10.92 8.21
N THR A 61 5.15 11.00 7.34
CA THR A 61 4.46 9.82 6.81
C THR A 61 5.42 9.03 5.94
N ILE A 62 5.52 7.73 6.22
CA ILE A 62 6.28 6.80 5.40
C ILE A 62 5.28 5.84 4.77
N TYR A 63 5.17 5.87 3.45
CA TYR A 63 4.39 4.90 2.70
C TYR A 63 5.31 4.07 1.80
N ARG A 64 5.19 2.74 1.84
CA ARG A 64 5.86 1.81 0.93
C ARG A 64 4.89 0.71 0.53
N SER A 65 4.93 0.30 -0.73
CA SER A 65 4.20 -0.88 -1.17
C SER A 65 5.11 -1.88 -1.88
N SER A 66 4.67 -3.13 -1.95
CA SER A 66 5.30 -4.15 -2.78
C SER A 66 4.28 -5.18 -3.26
N VAL A 67 4.53 -5.76 -4.42
CA VAL A 67 3.74 -6.86 -4.99
C VAL A 67 4.68 -7.96 -5.47
N ILE A 68 4.74 -9.07 -4.73
CA ILE A 68 5.67 -10.17 -5.00
C ILE A 68 4.88 -11.42 -5.38
N ARG A 69 5.37 -12.14 -6.39
CA ARG A 69 4.82 -13.45 -6.78
C ARG A 69 5.80 -14.54 -6.38
N GLU A 70 5.32 -15.50 -5.59
CA GLU A 70 6.12 -16.62 -5.10
C GLU A 70 5.27 -17.89 -5.11
N GLY A 71 5.70 -18.91 -5.85
CA GLY A 71 5.01 -20.21 -5.85
C GLY A 71 3.54 -20.17 -6.30
N GLY A 72 3.14 -19.18 -7.11
CA GLY A 72 1.75 -18.98 -7.54
C GLY A 72 0.90 -18.11 -6.60
N VAL A 73 1.45 -17.70 -5.45
CA VAL A 73 0.83 -16.74 -4.54
C VAL A 73 1.32 -15.34 -4.86
N ILE A 74 0.41 -14.38 -4.90
CA ILE A 74 0.69 -12.96 -5.05
C ILE A 74 0.52 -12.29 -3.69
N LYS A 75 1.61 -11.78 -3.12
CA LYS A 75 1.59 -11.03 -1.86
C LYS A 75 1.70 -9.54 -2.16
N THR A 76 0.66 -8.79 -1.81
CA THR A 76 0.66 -7.33 -1.78
C THR A 76 0.94 -6.88 -0.37
N SER A 77 1.92 -6.00 -0.15
CA SER A 77 2.23 -5.45 1.17
C SER A 77 2.21 -3.93 1.10
N ILE A 78 1.59 -3.27 2.07
CA ILE A 78 1.54 -1.82 2.22
C ILE A 78 1.98 -1.48 3.64
N LEU A 79 3.10 -0.77 3.77
CA LEU A 79 3.64 -0.28 5.03
C LEU A 79 3.34 1.21 5.14
N ILE A 80 2.77 1.63 6.27
CA ILE A 80 2.42 3.02 6.54
C ILE A 80 2.90 3.42 7.94
N ASP A 81 3.67 4.49 8.05
CA ASP A 81 3.85 5.27 9.28
C ASP A 81 2.88 6.44 9.23
N LEU A 82 1.95 6.50 10.19
CA LEU A 82 0.86 7.46 10.24
C LEU A 82 1.30 8.86 10.64
N THR A 83 2.53 9.05 11.14
CA THR A 83 3.02 10.34 11.62
C THR A 83 2.75 11.44 10.58
N GLY A 84 2.08 12.52 11.00
CA GLY A 84 1.72 13.65 10.13
C GLY A 84 0.43 13.48 9.32
N LEU A 85 -0.29 12.36 9.47
CA LEU A 85 -1.69 12.21 9.06
C LEU A 85 -2.62 12.61 10.21
N ARG A 86 -3.91 12.79 9.92
CA ARG A 86 -4.92 13.24 10.86
C ARG A 86 -6.10 12.28 10.95
N SER A 87 -6.61 12.16 12.17
CA SER A 87 -7.92 11.60 12.45
C SER A 87 -8.92 12.71 12.81
N THR A 88 -10.19 12.55 12.45
CA THR A 88 -11.30 13.47 12.75
C THR A 88 -12.49 12.76 13.43
N ALA A 89 -13.52 12.33 12.70
CA ALA A 89 -14.68 11.62 13.25
C ALA A 89 -14.80 10.16 12.79
N ASN A 90 -15.69 9.41 13.45
CA ASN A 90 -15.90 7.99 13.14
C ASN A 90 -16.42 7.83 11.70
N GLY A 91 -15.79 6.95 10.93
CA GLY A 91 -16.11 6.72 9.53
C GLY A 91 -15.40 7.68 8.57
N ASP A 92 -14.68 8.70 9.07
CA ASP A 92 -13.95 9.60 8.20
C ASP A 92 -12.63 8.97 7.75
N ILE A 93 -12.23 9.35 6.55
CA ILE A 93 -10.98 8.92 5.92
C ILE A 93 -9.80 9.65 6.57
N ILE A 94 -8.77 8.87 6.93
CA ILE A 94 -7.51 9.37 7.48
C ILE A 94 -6.64 9.90 6.36
N GLY A 95 -6.07 11.10 6.53
CA GLY A 95 -5.19 11.70 5.54
C GLY A 95 -4.48 12.94 6.03
N VAL A 96 -3.92 13.72 5.10
CA VAL A 96 -3.29 15.01 5.39
C VAL A 96 -4.35 16.06 5.64
N ASN A 97 -4.31 16.63 6.86
CA ASN A 97 -5.25 17.62 7.37
C ASN A 97 -5.52 18.77 6.38
N GLY A 98 -6.80 18.98 6.07
CA GLY A 98 -7.30 20.19 5.41
C GLY A 98 -6.89 20.30 3.93
N THR A 99 -6.55 19.18 3.31
CA THR A 99 -6.23 19.10 1.87
C THR A 99 -7.39 18.50 1.08
N SER A 100 -7.48 18.82 -0.21
CA SER A 100 -8.39 18.13 -1.14
C SER A 100 -7.71 16.99 -1.88
N ASP A 101 -6.56 16.55 -1.39
CA ASP A 101 -5.78 15.49 -2.02
C ASP A 101 -6.37 14.13 -1.68
N VAL A 102 -6.37 13.22 -2.66
CA VAL A 102 -6.96 11.90 -2.49
C VAL A 102 -6.16 11.06 -1.49
N CYS A 103 -6.86 10.32 -0.63
CA CYS A 103 -6.33 9.64 0.55
C CYS A 103 -6.35 8.10 0.43
N HIS A 104 -6.52 7.55 -0.77
CA HIS A 104 -6.37 6.10 -0.95
C HIS A 104 -4.93 5.67 -0.67
N ILE A 105 -4.76 4.46 -0.11
CA ILE A 105 -3.45 3.85 0.15
C ILE A 105 -3.01 2.89 -0.97
N GLY A 106 -3.74 2.88 -2.09
CA GLY A 106 -3.42 2.13 -3.29
C GLY A 106 -4.66 1.51 -3.92
N GLN A 107 -4.51 0.98 -5.14
CA GLN A 107 -5.58 0.29 -5.87
C GLN A 107 -5.26 -1.18 -6.10
N ILE A 108 -6.21 -2.06 -5.82
CA ILE A 108 -6.10 -3.50 -6.05
C ILE A 108 -6.59 -3.80 -7.46
N THR A 109 -5.69 -4.23 -8.36
CA THR A 109 -6.06 -4.60 -9.73
C THR A 109 -5.84 -6.08 -9.94
N ALA A 110 -6.70 -6.75 -10.71
CA ALA A 110 -6.51 -8.16 -11.03
C ALA A 110 -5.17 -8.41 -11.75
N ALA A 111 -4.73 -7.47 -12.60
CA ALA A 111 -3.47 -7.59 -13.34
C ALA A 111 -2.23 -7.59 -12.43
N ARG A 112 -2.20 -6.76 -11.37
CA ARG A 112 -1.05 -6.68 -10.46
C ARG A 112 -1.19 -7.60 -9.26
N ASN A 113 -2.34 -7.61 -8.61
CA ASN A 113 -2.56 -8.23 -7.31
C ASN A 113 -3.23 -9.60 -7.42
N GLY A 114 -3.83 -9.92 -8.59
CA GLY A 114 -4.63 -11.13 -8.78
C GLY A 114 -6.01 -11.04 -8.13
N THR A 115 -6.66 -12.20 -8.00
CA THR A 115 -7.88 -12.34 -7.20
C THR A 115 -7.50 -12.47 -5.73
N ILE A 116 -7.97 -11.55 -4.88
CA ILE A 116 -7.65 -11.58 -3.45
C ILE A 116 -8.43 -12.69 -2.73
N LEU A 117 -7.72 -13.49 -1.95
CA LEU A 117 -8.25 -14.59 -1.16
C LEU A 117 -8.39 -14.20 0.32
N ALA A 118 -7.42 -13.46 0.85
CA ALA A 118 -7.37 -13.07 2.25
C ALA A 118 -6.47 -11.85 2.44
N GLY A 119 -6.60 -11.20 3.59
CA GLY A 119 -5.69 -10.15 4.01
C GLY A 119 -5.58 -10.06 5.52
N ARG A 120 -4.61 -9.28 5.99
CA ARG A 120 -4.45 -8.91 7.40
C ARG A 120 -3.81 -7.54 7.53
N MET A 121 -4.07 -6.89 8.66
CA MET A 121 -3.36 -5.72 9.12
C MET A 121 -2.59 -6.06 10.39
N THR A 122 -1.34 -5.62 10.50
CA THR A 122 -0.48 -5.79 11.67
C THR A 122 -0.04 -4.42 12.17
N CYS A 123 -0.18 -4.18 13.48
CA CYS A 123 0.33 -2.99 14.14
C CYS A 123 1.74 -3.25 14.70
N PHE A 124 2.75 -2.55 14.18
CA PHE A 124 4.13 -2.62 14.66
C PHE A 124 4.48 -1.54 15.69
N GLU A 125 3.72 -0.45 15.69
CA GLU A 125 3.81 0.63 16.67
C GLU A 125 2.39 1.15 16.88
N ALA A 126 1.93 1.25 18.13
CA ALA A 126 0.60 1.71 18.45
C ALA A 126 0.41 3.16 17.98
N PRO A 127 -0.74 3.51 17.36
CA PRO A 127 -1.02 4.90 17.02
C PRO A 127 -1.05 5.78 18.28
N ALA A 128 -0.55 7.00 18.15
CA ALA A 128 -0.59 8.00 19.21
C ALA A 128 -0.84 9.39 18.63
N GLY A 129 -1.42 10.29 19.43
CA GLY A 129 -1.89 11.60 18.97
C GLY A 129 -3.32 11.49 18.46
N GLY A 130 -3.50 10.87 17.28
CA GLY A 130 -4.80 10.48 16.73
C GLY A 130 -5.41 9.23 17.38
N ASP A 131 -6.53 8.77 16.84
CA ASP A 131 -7.28 7.62 17.37
C ASP A 131 -6.57 6.28 17.11
N PRO A 132 -6.47 5.37 18.10
CA PRO A 132 -5.94 4.03 17.86
C PRO A 132 -6.89 3.10 17.10
N ASP A 133 -8.19 3.41 16.97
CA ASP A 133 -9.17 2.61 16.23
C ASP A 133 -9.15 2.92 14.73
N ILE A 134 -8.36 2.12 14.00
CA ILE A 134 -8.07 2.33 12.57
C ILE A 134 -8.58 1.16 11.74
N ASN A 135 -9.58 1.44 10.92
CA ASN A 135 -10.21 0.49 10.03
C ASN A 135 -9.59 0.51 8.64
N VAL A 136 -9.80 -0.56 7.89
CA VAL A 136 -9.46 -0.63 6.46
C VAL A 136 -10.74 -0.84 5.67
N HIS A 137 -10.99 0.05 4.73
CA HIS A 137 -12.07 -0.06 3.76
C HIS A 137 -11.50 -0.26 2.35
N SER A 138 -12.27 -0.89 1.47
CA SER A 138 -12.17 -0.65 0.04
C SER A 138 -13.31 0.22 -0.45
N ALA A 139 -13.12 0.91 -1.57
CA ALA A 139 -14.18 1.59 -2.29
C ALA A 139 -13.94 1.57 -3.79
N THR A 140 -15.02 1.69 -4.57
CA THR A 140 -14.94 1.80 -6.04
C THR A 140 -14.24 3.10 -6.47
N GLU A 141 -14.48 4.18 -5.73
CA GLU A 141 -14.01 5.52 -6.04
C GLU A 141 -12.63 5.79 -5.44
N GLY A 142 -11.70 6.28 -6.26
CA GLY A 142 -10.37 6.75 -5.87
C GLY A 142 -10.33 8.21 -5.41
N THR A 143 -11.46 8.78 -4.99
CA THR A 143 -11.63 10.23 -4.77
C THR A 143 -11.80 10.62 -3.31
N GLY A 144 -11.75 9.67 -2.38
CA GLY A 144 -11.88 9.96 -0.95
C GLY A 144 -10.78 10.91 -0.47
N VAL A 145 -11.16 11.91 0.32
CA VAL A 145 -10.25 12.92 0.90
C VAL A 145 -10.33 12.86 2.43
N GLU A 146 -9.36 13.46 3.11
CA GLU A 146 -9.36 13.59 4.57
C GLU A 146 -10.63 14.29 5.07
N ASP A 147 -11.13 13.89 6.24
CA ASP A 147 -12.40 14.34 6.85
C ASP A 147 -13.66 14.04 6.00
N GLY A 148 -13.50 13.34 4.88
CA GLY A 148 -14.61 12.81 4.09
C GLY A 148 -15.11 11.50 4.69
N ALA A 149 -16.43 11.37 4.84
CA ALA A 149 -17.05 10.14 5.30
C ALA A 149 -16.85 9.04 4.24
N ILE A 150 -16.34 7.87 4.64
CA ILE A 150 -16.14 6.74 3.72
C ILE A 150 -17.47 6.25 3.11
N SER A 151 -18.59 6.45 3.83
CA SER A 151 -19.94 6.11 3.38
C SER A 151 -20.48 6.97 2.24
N ASP A 152 -19.78 8.06 1.89
CA ASP A 152 -20.08 8.82 0.68
C ASP A 152 -19.52 8.15 -0.59
N LEU A 153 -18.67 7.14 -0.42
CA LEU A 153 -18.16 6.28 -1.50
C LEU A 153 -18.96 4.97 -1.54
N THR A 154 -18.75 4.16 -2.58
CA THR A 154 -19.27 2.79 -2.64
C THR A 154 -18.27 1.86 -1.98
N GLU A 155 -18.42 1.64 -0.68
CA GLU A 155 -17.42 1.06 0.20
C GLU A 155 -17.70 -0.38 0.65
N THR A 156 -16.65 -1.06 1.09
CA THR A 156 -16.70 -2.34 1.82
C THR A 156 -15.74 -2.29 2.99
N LEU A 157 -16.25 -2.54 4.21
CA LEU A 157 -15.42 -2.70 5.40
C LEU A 157 -14.63 -4.00 5.32
N LEU A 158 -13.31 -3.90 5.28
CA LEU A 158 -12.40 -5.05 5.19
C LEU A 158 -11.86 -5.43 6.56
N VAL A 159 -11.53 -4.45 7.39
CA VAL A 159 -11.03 -4.62 8.76
C VAL A 159 -11.71 -3.62 9.67
N ASN A 160 -12.34 -4.12 10.73
CA ASN A 160 -12.62 -3.36 11.93
C ASN A 160 -11.59 -3.74 13.00
N SER A 161 -10.68 -2.84 13.37
CA SER A 161 -9.59 -3.20 14.28
C SER A 161 -9.93 -3.04 15.76
N GLY A 162 -10.80 -2.09 16.09
CA GLY A 162 -10.81 -1.49 17.43
C GLY A 162 -9.46 -0.83 17.75
N ASP A 163 -9.28 -0.43 19.00
CA ASP A 163 -8.03 0.19 19.47
C ASP A 163 -6.80 -0.71 19.19
N LEU A 164 -5.94 -0.25 18.28
CA LEU A 164 -4.70 -0.94 17.95
C LEU A 164 -3.68 -0.79 19.08
N ALA A 165 -3.05 -1.92 19.42
CA ALA A 165 -1.87 -1.99 20.27
C ALA A 165 -0.72 -2.64 19.50
N VAL A 166 0.51 -2.45 19.99
CA VAL A 166 1.68 -3.09 19.39
C VAL A 166 1.50 -4.60 19.35
N GLY A 167 1.71 -5.19 18.17
CA GLY A 167 1.55 -6.62 17.94
C GLY A 167 0.12 -7.08 17.64
N THR A 168 -0.86 -6.17 17.65
CA THR A 168 -2.21 -6.49 17.19
C THR A 168 -2.17 -6.92 15.73
N ILE A 169 -2.77 -8.07 15.43
CA ILE A 169 -2.98 -8.57 14.07
C ILE A 169 -4.47 -8.79 13.89
N VAL A 170 -5.05 -8.14 12.89
CA VAL A 170 -6.47 -8.26 12.55
C VAL A 170 -6.59 -8.81 11.13
N THR A 171 -7.29 -9.92 10.98
CA THR A 171 -7.56 -10.53 9.67
C THR A 171 -8.74 -9.85 9.00
N PHE A 172 -8.68 -9.76 7.68
CA PHE A 172 -9.77 -9.19 6.90
C PHE A 172 -11.04 -10.04 7.01
N THR A 173 -12.19 -9.41 7.19
CA THR A 173 -13.52 -10.05 7.19
C THR A 173 -14.21 -10.00 5.83
N GLY A 174 -13.74 -9.12 4.94
CA GLY A 174 -14.09 -9.04 3.52
C GLY A 174 -12.83 -8.99 2.65
N VAL A 175 -12.97 -9.03 1.33
CA VAL A 175 -11.84 -8.83 0.41
C VAL A 175 -12.20 -7.76 -0.62
N PRO A 176 -11.25 -6.90 -1.01
CA PRO A 176 -11.52 -5.89 -2.02
C PRO A 176 -11.80 -6.58 -3.36
N ALA A 177 -12.76 -6.05 -4.10
CA ALA A 177 -12.98 -6.43 -5.48
C ALA A 177 -11.85 -5.90 -6.38
N ALA A 178 -11.80 -6.38 -7.62
CA ALA A 178 -10.87 -5.83 -8.60
C ALA A 178 -11.20 -4.35 -8.89
N ASP A 179 -10.14 -3.58 -9.06
CA ASP A 179 -10.12 -2.14 -9.35
C ASP A 179 -10.59 -1.22 -8.20
N GLU A 180 -10.81 -1.76 -7.00
CA GLU A 180 -11.12 -0.97 -5.81
C GLU A 180 -9.87 -0.33 -5.18
N PHE A 181 -10.09 0.82 -4.57
CA PHE A 181 -9.12 1.60 -3.81
C PHE A 181 -9.22 1.26 -2.34
N LEU A 182 -8.09 1.17 -1.65
CA LEU A 182 -8.04 0.96 -0.21
C LEU A 182 -7.94 2.29 0.53
N TYR A 183 -8.61 2.40 1.68
CA TYR A 183 -8.59 3.57 2.55
C TYR A 183 -8.40 3.15 4.01
N LEU A 184 -7.71 4.02 4.77
CA LEU A 184 -7.73 3.98 6.23
C LEU A 184 -8.83 4.89 6.73
N THR A 185 -9.63 4.43 7.67
CA THR A 185 -10.72 5.22 8.25
C THR A 185 -10.73 5.03 9.76
N LEU A 186 -11.47 5.88 10.46
CA LEU A 186 -11.59 5.80 11.92
C LEU A 186 -12.75 4.91 12.35
N GLY A 187 -12.59 4.21 13.48
CA GLY A 187 -13.68 3.52 14.17
C GLY A 187 -14.26 4.31 15.35
N ALA A 188 -13.54 5.34 15.82
CA ALA A 188 -13.96 6.22 16.90
C ALA A 188 -13.67 7.70 16.58
N THR A 189 -13.97 8.59 17.52
CA THR A 189 -13.81 10.05 17.33
C THR A 189 -12.66 10.58 18.19
N THR A 190 -11.53 10.85 17.54
CA THR A 190 -10.41 11.61 18.09
C THR A 190 -9.90 12.55 17.00
N ASP A 191 -10.10 13.86 17.18
CA ASP A 191 -9.71 14.88 16.21
C ASP A 191 -8.28 15.40 16.48
N ALA A 192 -7.28 14.71 15.94
CA ALA A 192 -5.87 15.00 16.20
C ALA A 192 -4.93 14.43 15.13
N ASP A 193 -3.72 15.01 15.09
CA ASP A 193 -2.65 14.51 14.21
C ASP A 193 -1.93 13.33 14.88
N TYR A 194 -1.60 12.32 14.07
CA TYR A 194 -0.78 11.20 14.50
C TYR A 194 0.67 11.63 14.69
N THR A 195 1.24 11.19 15.81
CA THR A 195 2.66 11.38 16.17
C THR A 195 3.45 10.08 16.18
N ALA A 196 2.75 8.95 16.07
CA ALA A 196 3.28 7.60 15.93
C ALA A 196 2.19 6.70 15.34
N GLY A 197 2.58 5.49 14.91
CA GLY A 197 1.67 4.47 14.41
C GLY A 197 2.21 3.84 13.14
N LYS A 198 2.67 2.59 13.24
CA LYS A 198 3.25 1.86 12.09
C LYS A 198 2.40 0.64 11.80
N LEU A 199 1.81 0.61 10.62
CA LEU A 199 0.89 -0.44 10.18
C LEU A 199 1.47 -1.16 8.96
N LEU A 200 1.30 -2.48 8.92
CA LEU A 200 1.56 -3.31 7.76
C LEU A 200 0.27 -4.00 7.34
N ILE A 201 -0.19 -3.71 6.13
CA ILE A 201 -1.33 -4.37 5.50
C ILE A 201 -0.80 -5.35 4.46
N GLU A 202 -1.23 -6.60 4.55
CA GLU A 202 -0.84 -7.67 3.64
C GLU A 202 -2.09 -8.30 3.02
N LEU A 203 -2.13 -8.39 1.69
CA LEU A 203 -3.16 -9.10 0.94
C LEU A 203 -2.52 -10.25 0.17
N PHE A 204 -3.22 -11.38 0.14
CA PHE A 204 -2.80 -12.60 -0.53
C PHE A 204 -3.79 -12.91 -1.65
N GLY A 205 -3.27 -12.97 -2.88
CA GLY A 205 -4.04 -13.29 -4.07
C GLY A 205 -3.38 -14.38 -4.92
N TYR A 206 -4.03 -14.70 -6.03
CA TYR A 206 -3.56 -15.69 -7.00
C TYR A 206 -3.96 -15.26 -8.43
N GLU A 207 -3.28 -15.82 -9.44
CA GLU A 207 -3.70 -15.64 -10.83
C GLU A 207 -4.97 -16.45 -11.10
N ALA A 208 -6.01 -15.77 -11.60
CA ALA A 208 -7.31 -16.39 -11.91
C ALA A 208 -7.23 -17.40 -13.07
#